data_AF-A0AA96RJ31-F1
#
_entry.id   AF-A0AA96RJ31-F1
#
_cell.length_a   1.000
_cell.length_b   1.000
_cell.length_c   1.000
_cell.angle_alpha   90.00
_cell.angle_beta   90.00
_cell.angle_gamma   90.00
#
_symmetry.space_group_name_H-M   'P 1'
#
loop_
_entity.id
_entity.type
_entity.pdbx_description
1 polymer ?
#
loop_
_entity_poly.entity_id
_entity_poly.type
_entity_poly.pdbx_seq_one_letter_code
_entity_poly.pdbx_strand_id
1 'polypeptide(L)'
;MGPMTIGAAKANRIDGPYERVSDPIFSVDTGGEIEDPFVWQGEDGVYHMIAKDMTGKICGEKHAGMYANSNNGLKWDIVQGHKAYSRHVVWENGVSQVMGSFERPFLLIENGKATCLFAATGMGPGGFSRNSITWNMSVPLG
;
A
#
# COMPACT_ATOMS: atom_id res chain seq x y z
N MET A 1 -8.43 15.33 -11.73
CA MET A 1 -7.97 15.07 -10.35
C MET A 1 -6.58 15.63 -10.22
N GLY A 2 -6.27 16.31 -9.11
CA GLY A 2 -4.93 16.81 -8.83
C GLY A 2 -3.98 15.68 -8.42
N PRO A 3 -2.66 15.95 -8.33
CA PRO A 3 -1.67 14.97 -7.89
C PRO A 3 -1.95 14.50 -6.45
N MET A 4 -1.76 13.21 -6.18
CA MET A 4 -1.96 12.68 -4.84
C MET A 4 -0.83 13.06 -3.90
N THR A 5 -1.21 13.37 -2.65
CA THR A 5 -0.27 13.68 -1.58
C THR A 5 -0.68 12.98 -0.30
N ILE A 6 0.29 12.49 0.46
CA ILE A 6 0.09 11.86 1.77
C ILE A 6 0.82 12.70 2.82
N GLY A 7 0.11 13.13 3.86
CA GLY A 7 0.67 13.83 5.01
C GLY A 7 0.48 13.04 6.30
N ALA A 8 1.13 13.49 7.37
CA ALA A 8 0.90 12.98 8.72
C ALA A 8 0.23 14.04 9.60
N ALA A 9 -0.60 13.56 10.53
CA ALA A 9 -1.16 14.35 11.62
C ALA A 9 -0.91 13.61 12.95
N LYS A 10 -0.69 14.37 14.02
CA LYS A 10 -0.42 13.84 15.36
C LYS A 10 -1.38 14.42 16.38
N ALA A 11 -1.66 13.67 17.44
CA ALA A 11 -2.46 14.10 18.58
C ALA A 11 -1.85 13.55 19.87
N ASN A 12 -2.10 14.24 20.99
CA ASN A 12 -1.70 13.74 22.31
C ASN A 12 -2.63 12.63 22.83
N ARG A 13 -3.79 12.46 22.20
CA ARG A 13 -4.81 11.47 22.55
C ARG A 13 -5.44 10.89 21.27
N ILE A 14 -5.96 9.67 21.38
CA ILE A 14 -6.60 8.96 20.24
C ILE A 14 -7.86 9.66 19.72
N ASP A 15 -8.54 10.44 20.57
CA ASP A 15 -9.72 11.23 20.25
C ASP A 15 -9.37 12.64 19.72
N GLY A 16 -8.08 12.94 19.54
CA GLY A 16 -7.62 14.22 19.00
C GLY A 16 -7.50 15.34 20.04
N PRO A 17 -7.44 16.61 19.59
CA PRO A 17 -7.41 17.04 18.20
C PRO A 17 -6.12 16.60 17.49
N TYR A 18 -6.21 16.33 16.18
CA TYR A 18 -5.07 16.02 15.33
C TYR A 18 -4.55 17.28 14.65
N GLU A 19 -3.24 17.48 14.73
CA GLU A 19 -2.53 18.59 14.10
C GLU A 19 -1.60 18.07 13.02
N ARG A 20 -1.57 18.76 11.87
CA ARG A 20 -0.68 18.44 10.77
C ARG A 20 0.78 18.55 11.22
N VAL A 21 1.59 17.55 10.88
CA VAL A 21 2.99 17.47 11.33
C VAL A 21 3.91 18.32 10.46
N SER A 22 3.72 18.29 9.14
CA SER A 22 4.62 18.93 8.17
C SER A 22 3.94 19.10 6.80
N ASP A 23 4.68 19.60 5.81
CA ASP A 23 4.37 19.39 4.39
C ASP A 23 4.18 17.90 4.06
N PRO A 24 3.56 17.55 2.92
CA PRO A 24 3.27 16.15 2.60
C PRO A 24 4.53 15.29 2.65
N ILE A 25 4.42 14.13 3.27
CA ILE A 25 5.47 13.11 3.32
C ILE A 25 5.68 12.51 1.92
N PHE A 26 4.57 12.28 1.19
CA PHE A 26 4.61 11.84 -0.20
C PHE A 26 3.86 12.83 -1.10
N SER A 27 4.44 13.10 -2.25
CA SER A 27 3.91 13.92 -3.35
C SER A 27 4.62 13.56 -4.65
N VAL A 28 4.19 14.11 -5.79
CA VAL A 28 4.89 13.94 -7.08
C VAL A 28 6.38 14.31 -6.97
N ASP A 29 6.69 15.37 -6.23
CA ASP A 29 8.04 15.92 -6.08
C ASP A 29 8.81 15.28 -4.92
N THR A 30 8.16 14.47 -4.08
CA THR A 30 8.75 13.89 -2.87
C THR A 30 8.23 12.47 -2.65
N GLY A 31 9.04 11.46 -2.96
CA GLY A 31 8.68 10.06 -2.73
C GLY A 31 7.69 9.45 -3.74
N GLY A 32 7.03 10.27 -4.58
CA GLY A 32 6.15 9.82 -5.66
C GLY A 32 4.68 9.72 -5.27
N GLU A 33 3.86 9.39 -6.27
CA GLU A 33 2.40 9.26 -6.11
C GLU A 33 2.03 7.87 -5.60
N ILE A 34 1.71 7.78 -4.31
CA ILE A 34 1.25 6.56 -3.67
C ILE A 34 -0.18 6.71 -3.11
N GLU A 35 -0.87 5.59 -2.92
CA GLU A 35 -2.22 5.51 -2.34
C GLU A 35 -2.28 4.42 -1.26
N ASP A 36 -3.23 4.55 -0.33
CA ASP A 36 -3.57 3.55 0.68
C ASP A 36 -2.37 2.93 1.43
N PRO A 37 -1.58 3.73 2.17
CA PRO A 37 -0.48 3.19 2.95
C PRO A 37 -0.97 2.30 4.10
N PHE A 38 -0.39 1.11 4.23
CA PHE A 38 -0.47 0.26 5.41
C PHE A 38 0.87 0.27 6.13
N VAL A 39 0.86 0.70 7.39
CA VAL A 39 2.05 0.87 8.22
C VAL A 39 2.01 -0.07 9.41
N TRP A 40 3.13 -0.70 9.72
CA TRP A 40 3.32 -1.50 10.93
C TRP A 40 4.71 -1.26 11.52
N GLN A 41 4.91 -1.61 12.78
CA GLN A 41 6.24 -1.64 13.41
C GLN A 41 6.74 -3.09 13.47
N GLY A 42 7.96 -3.32 12.98
CA GLY A 42 8.64 -4.61 13.08
C GLY A 42 9.16 -4.87 14.49
N GLU A 43 9.56 -6.12 14.75
CA GLU A 43 10.20 -6.50 16.03
C GLU A 43 11.55 -5.80 16.26
N ASP A 44 12.17 -5.31 15.19
CA ASP A 44 13.37 -4.46 15.21
C ASP A 44 13.10 -3.01 15.65
N GLY A 45 11.83 -2.64 15.86
CA GLY A 45 11.41 -1.29 16.20
C GLY A 45 11.31 -0.34 15.01
N VAL A 46 11.58 -0.81 13.79
CA VAL A 46 11.49 -0.02 12.55
C VAL A 46 10.03 0.00 12.06
N TYR A 47 9.58 1.15 11.55
CA TYR A 47 8.31 1.24 10.86
C TYR A 47 8.46 0.79 9.41
N HIS A 48 7.54 -0.03 8.94
CA HIS A 48 7.47 -0.49 7.57
C HIS A 48 6.16 -0.03 6.93
N MET A 49 6.18 0.13 5.62
CA MET A 49 5.01 0.53 4.83
C MET A 49 4.94 -0.30 3.56
N ILE A 50 3.72 -0.74 3.22
CA ILE A 50 3.35 -1.04 1.85
C ILE A 50 2.27 -0.05 1.41
N ALA A 51 2.35 0.41 0.17
CA ALA A 51 1.37 1.32 -0.41
C ALA A 51 1.23 1.04 -1.90
N LYS A 52 0.13 1.47 -2.50
CA LYS A 52 -0.05 1.33 -3.94
C LYS A 52 0.76 2.39 -4.68
N ASP A 53 1.62 1.98 -5.60
CA ASP A 53 2.30 2.86 -6.54
C ASP A 53 1.35 3.21 -7.69
N MET A 54 0.93 4.47 -7.77
CA MET A 54 -0.05 4.91 -8.76
C MET A 54 0.50 4.95 -10.19
N THR A 55 1.82 5.00 -10.32
CA THR A 55 2.49 5.27 -11.61
C THR A 55 3.27 4.07 -12.11
N GLY A 56 3.74 3.20 -11.21
CA GLY A 56 4.68 2.13 -11.48
C GLY A 56 6.15 2.58 -11.49
N LYS A 57 6.43 3.87 -11.23
CA LYS A 57 7.80 4.41 -11.25
C LYS A 57 8.63 3.96 -10.05
N ILE A 58 8.01 3.55 -8.95
CA ILE A 58 8.68 3.16 -7.70
C ILE A 58 8.97 1.67 -7.70
N CYS A 59 7.96 0.85 -7.99
CA CYS A 59 8.04 -0.62 -7.87
C CYS A 59 8.10 -1.35 -9.23
N GLY A 60 8.06 -0.63 -10.34
CA GLY A 60 8.15 -1.19 -11.70
C GLY A 60 6.83 -1.71 -12.28
N GLU A 61 5.72 -1.65 -11.53
CA GLU A 61 4.40 -2.05 -12.01
C GLU A 61 3.33 -1.04 -11.57
N LYS A 62 2.58 -0.52 -12.54
CA LYS A 62 1.51 0.45 -12.25
C LYS A 62 0.39 -0.20 -11.43
N HIS A 63 0.02 0.44 -10.33
CA HIS A 63 -0.97 0.00 -9.34
C HIS A 63 -0.57 -1.27 -8.58
N ALA A 64 0.73 -1.56 -8.49
CA ALA A 64 1.27 -2.59 -7.61
C ALA A 64 1.73 -2.00 -6.27
N GLY A 65 2.15 -2.86 -5.35
CA GLY A 65 2.63 -2.45 -4.03
C GLY A 65 4.10 -2.04 -4.05
N MET A 66 4.39 -0.83 -3.59
CA MET A 66 5.74 -0.41 -3.18
C MET A 66 6.00 -0.75 -1.72
N TYR A 67 7.27 -0.72 -1.32
CA TYR A 67 7.72 -0.89 0.06
C TYR A 67 8.62 0.28 0.49
N ALA A 68 8.44 0.71 1.74
CA ALA A 68 9.30 1.69 2.39
C ALA A 68 9.48 1.36 3.88
N ASN A 69 10.52 1.94 4.50
CA ASN A 69 10.74 1.83 5.94
C ASN A 69 11.12 3.19 6.55
N SER A 70 11.00 3.31 7.87
CA SER A 70 11.25 4.54 8.61
C SER A 70 11.60 4.27 10.06
N ASN A 71 12.58 5.00 10.59
CA ASN A 71 12.90 4.96 12.02
C ASN A 71 11.96 5.82 12.89
N ASN A 72 11.16 6.72 12.30
CA ASN A 72 10.37 7.70 13.06
C ASN A 72 8.94 7.91 12.53
N GLY A 73 8.52 7.18 11.49
CA GLY A 73 7.20 7.28 10.88
C GLY A 73 6.96 8.54 10.05
N LEU A 74 7.93 9.45 9.95
CA LEU A 74 7.80 10.75 9.26
C LEU A 74 8.74 10.88 8.05
N LYS A 75 9.93 10.28 8.11
CA LYS A 75 10.88 10.23 7.00
C LYS A 75 11.00 8.79 6.52
N TRP A 76 10.69 8.55 5.25
CA TRP A 76 10.58 7.21 4.70
C TRP A 76 11.65 6.95 3.65
N ASP A 77 12.37 5.85 3.82
CA ASP A 77 13.32 5.33 2.87
C ASP A 77 12.59 4.34 1.94
N ILE A 78 12.41 4.76 0.69
CA ILE A 78 11.72 3.97 -0.34
C ILE A 78 12.68 2.96 -0.96
N VAL A 79 12.29 1.70 -1.00
CA VAL A 79 13.09 0.65 -1.66
C VAL A 79 12.71 0.56 -3.14
N GLN A 80 13.45 1.28 -3.97
CA GLN A 80 13.23 1.34 -5.42
C GLN A 80 13.33 -0.05 -6.07
N GLY A 81 12.42 -0.34 -7.01
CA GLY A 81 12.33 -1.61 -7.71
C GLY A 81 11.81 -2.78 -6.88
N HIS A 82 11.51 -2.57 -5.59
CA HIS A 82 10.91 -3.61 -4.76
C HIS A 82 9.39 -3.61 -4.91
N LYS A 83 8.85 -4.72 -5.44
CA LYS A 83 7.41 -4.93 -5.61
C LYS A 83 6.87 -5.81 -4.49
N ALA A 84 6.20 -5.19 -3.52
CA ALA A 84 5.65 -5.86 -2.34
C ALA A 84 4.44 -6.76 -2.69
N TYR A 85 3.62 -6.33 -3.65
CA TYR A 85 2.54 -7.15 -4.21
C TYR A 85 2.26 -6.74 -5.65
N SER A 86 1.61 -7.62 -6.42
CA SER A 86 1.14 -7.34 -7.77
C SER A 86 -0.38 -7.50 -7.83
N ARG A 87 -1.02 -6.82 -8.78
CA ARG A 87 -2.42 -7.09 -9.13
C ARG A 87 -2.56 -8.29 -10.07
N HIS A 88 -1.47 -8.93 -10.45
CA HIS A 88 -1.44 -10.21 -11.15
C HIS A 88 -1.58 -11.34 -10.11
N VAL A 89 -2.79 -11.88 -10.03
CA VAL A 89 -3.16 -12.92 -9.07
C VAL A 89 -3.04 -14.28 -9.74
N VAL A 90 -2.34 -15.20 -9.08
CA VAL A 90 -2.28 -16.61 -9.47
C VAL A 90 -3.23 -17.38 -8.57
N TRP A 91 -4.22 -18.01 -9.19
CA TRP A 91 -5.23 -18.83 -8.52
C TRP A 91 -4.69 -20.23 -8.21
N GLU A 92 -5.34 -20.95 -7.28
CA GLU A 92 -4.92 -22.30 -6.86
C GLU A 92 -4.84 -23.30 -8.02
N ASN A 93 -5.67 -23.12 -9.05
CA ASN A 93 -5.66 -23.94 -10.27
C ASN A 93 -4.56 -23.54 -11.27
N GLY A 94 -3.66 -22.61 -10.89
CA GLY A 94 -2.56 -22.11 -11.72
C GLY A 94 -2.97 -21.06 -12.76
N VAL A 95 -4.26 -20.74 -12.89
CA VAL A 95 -4.70 -19.66 -13.77
C VAL A 95 -4.18 -18.35 -13.22
N SER A 96 -3.68 -17.50 -14.11
CA SER A 96 -3.28 -16.15 -13.73
C SER A 96 -4.22 -15.10 -14.31
N GLN A 97 -4.50 -14.07 -13.53
CA GLN A 97 -5.39 -12.98 -13.90
C GLN A 97 -4.85 -11.64 -13.41
N VAL A 98 -4.86 -10.64 -14.30
CA VAL A 98 -4.64 -9.25 -13.90
C VAL A 98 -5.96 -8.69 -13.38
N MET A 99 -5.97 -8.24 -12.13
CA MET A 99 -7.12 -7.61 -11.51
C MET A 99 -7.33 -6.18 -12.02
N GLY A 100 -8.59 -5.78 -12.17
CA GLY A 100 -8.99 -4.43 -12.58
C GLY A 100 -8.67 -3.39 -11.50
N SER A 101 -8.84 -3.78 -10.24
CA SER A 101 -8.39 -3.02 -9.06
C SER A 101 -7.79 -3.96 -8.03
N PHE A 102 -6.79 -3.48 -7.29
CA PHE A 102 -6.19 -4.18 -6.16
C PHE A 102 -5.71 -3.12 -5.17
N GLU A 103 -6.57 -2.81 -4.21
CA GLU A 103 -6.58 -1.56 -3.47
C GLU A 103 -6.51 -1.84 -1.98
N ARG A 104 -6.11 -0.83 -1.18
CA ARG A 104 -6.12 -0.91 0.29
C ARG A 104 -5.44 -2.17 0.82
N PRO A 105 -4.12 -2.32 0.61
CA PRO A 105 -3.40 -3.47 1.14
C PRO A 105 -3.45 -3.46 2.68
N PHE A 106 -3.63 -4.62 3.29
CA PHE A 106 -3.52 -4.83 4.74
C PHE A 106 -2.79 -6.14 4.99
N LEU A 107 -1.86 -6.19 5.95
CA LEU A 107 -1.21 -7.44 6.34
C LEU A 107 -1.82 -7.99 7.62
N LEU A 108 -2.09 -9.30 7.64
CA LEU A 108 -2.13 -10.07 8.87
C LEU A 108 -0.69 -10.43 9.25
N ILE A 109 -0.30 -10.06 10.47
CA ILE A 109 1.03 -10.29 11.01
C ILE A 109 0.87 -11.17 12.25
N GLU A 110 1.51 -12.34 12.23
CA GLU A 110 1.48 -13.32 13.31
C GLU A 110 2.92 -13.65 13.69
N ASN A 111 3.25 -13.52 14.98
CA ASN A 111 4.60 -13.77 15.52
C ASN A 111 5.69 -12.99 14.74
N GLY A 112 5.46 -11.70 14.50
CA GLY A 112 6.41 -10.83 13.80
C GLY A 112 6.50 -11.05 12.28
N LYS A 113 5.81 -12.06 11.71
CA LYS A 113 5.85 -12.37 10.28
C LYS A 113 4.51 -12.05 9.61
N ALA A 114 4.54 -11.41 8.45
CA ALA A 114 3.35 -11.25 7.62
C ALA A 114 2.93 -12.62 7.03
N THR A 115 1.70 -13.05 7.32
CA THR A 115 1.18 -14.38 6.91
C THR A 115 0.10 -14.29 5.84
N CYS A 116 -0.57 -13.14 5.70
CA CYS A 116 -1.58 -12.93 4.67
C CYS A 116 -1.68 -11.46 4.28
N LEU A 117 -1.78 -11.20 2.97
CA LEU A 117 -2.15 -9.89 2.42
C LEU A 117 -3.64 -9.87 2.10
N PHE A 118 -4.33 -8.86 2.60
CA PHE A 118 -5.71 -8.54 2.26
C PHE A 118 -5.75 -7.33 1.31
N ALA A 119 -6.65 -7.36 0.34
CA ALA A 119 -6.91 -6.22 -0.54
C ALA A 119 -8.36 -6.21 -1.01
N ALA A 120 -8.89 -5.02 -1.26
CA ALA A 120 -10.13 -4.85 -2.01
C ALA A 120 -9.82 -5.01 -3.50
N THR A 121 -10.48 -5.95 -4.17
CA THR A 121 -10.19 -6.24 -5.58
C THR A 121 -11.46 -6.30 -6.42
N GLY A 122 -11.28 -6.16 -7.74
CA GLY A 122 -12.37 -6.27 -8.69
C GLY A 122 -11.92 -6.72 -10.07
N MET A 123 -12.81 -7.40 -10.77
CA MET A 123 -12.64 -7.78 -12.17
C MET A 123 -13.10 -6.67 -13.12
N GLY A 124 -12.65 -6.75 -14.37
CA GLY A 124 -13.04 -5.83 -15.44
C GLY A 124 -11.89 -4.91 -15.86
N PRO A 125 -12.16 -3.90 -16.71
CA PRO A 125 -11.14 -3.01 -17.27
C PRO A 125 -10.48 -2.06 -16.24
N GLY A 126 -10.88 -2.13 -14.97
CA GLY A 126 -10.32 -1.35 -13.87
C GLY A 126 -10.81 0.10 -13.80
N GLY A 127 -10.46 0.76 -12.69
CA GLY A 127 -11.08 2.00 -12.26
C GLY A 127 -12.41 1.72 -11.54
N PHE A 128 -12.60 2.34 -10.37
CA PHE A 128 -13.67 2.01 -9.41
C PHE A 128 -15.07 1.85 -10.03
N SER A 129 -15.41 2.64 -11.06
CA SER A 129 -16.72 2.64 -11.71
C SER A 129 -16.91 1.56 -12.79
N ARG A 130 -15.86 0.85 -13.18
CA ARG A 130 -15.89 -0.14 -14.27
C ARG A 130 -15.56 -1.56 -13.80
N ASN A 131 -15.50 -1.77 -12.49
CA ASN A 131 -15.39 -3.10 -11.94
C ASN A 131 -16.71 -3.84 -12.14
N SER A 132 -16.66 -5.05 -12.69
CA SER A 132 -17.85 -5.89 -12.92
C SER A 132 -18.28 -6.64 -11.66
N ILE A 133 -17.30 -7.13 -10.89
CA ILE A 133 -17.49 -7.84 -9.63
C ILE A 133 -16.38 -7.40 -8.69
N THR A 134 -16.69 -7.16 -7.42
CA THR A 134 -15.74 -6.74 -6.38
C THR A 134 -15.85 -7.60 -5.13
N TRP A 135 -14.72 -7.84 -4.45
CA TRP A 135 -14.66 -8.58 -3.18
C TRP A 135 -13.41 -8.19 -2.39
N ASN A 136 -13.31 -8.69 -1.15
CA ASN A 136 -12.05 -8.68 -0.40
C ASN A 136 -11.29 -9.97 -0.65
N MET A 137 -10.06 -9.87 -1.14
CA MET A 137 -9.19 -11.00 -1.41
C MET A 137 -8.21 -11.18 -0.26
N SER A 138 -8.02 -12.42 0.16
CA SER A 138 -6.93 -12.86 1.02
C SER A 138 -5.88 -13.59 0.18
N VAL A 139 -4.62 -13.18 0.28
CA VAL A 139 -3.48 -13.76 -0.42
C VAL A 139 -2.49 -14.27 0.63
N PRO A 140 -2.42 -15.59 0.86
CA PRO A 140 -1.47 -16.18 1.80
C PRO A 140 -0.02 -15.84 1.42
N LEU A 141 0.80 -15.55 2.42
CA LEU A 141 2.24 -15.28 2.28
C LEU A 141 3.01 -16.48 2.87
N GLY A 142 3.89 -17.07 2.07
CA GLY A 142 4.68 -18.26 2.44
C GLY A 142 5.67 -18.04 3.58
#